data_AF-M5S660-F1
#
_entry.id   AF-M5S660-F1
#
_cell.length_a   1.000
_cell.length_b   1.000
_cell.length_c   1.000
_cell.angle_alpha   90.00
_cell.angle_beta   90.00
_cell.angle_gamma   90.00
#
_symmetry.space_group_name_H-M   'P 1'
#
loop_
_entity.id
_entity.type
_entity.pdbx_description
1 polymer ?
#
loop_
_entity_poly.entity_id
_entity_poly.type
_entity_poly.pdbx_seq_one_letter_code
_entity_poly.pdbx_strand_id
1 'polypeptide(L)'
;MSGSGVSLVAAVRAKESQPNDWRRQTLVLLVSLALFVAVGLLWWDLRLVLMLVGILLLHEGGHFVAMRAFGYRNIRMVFVPMLGAAVSGQPIRIPRWKKAIVYFAGPLPGIAISMVLLLIASAGNSDANASVSAVPILLMNSSHPWLLELGGLGLLLNWMNLLPLLPLDGGRIVQSTFARPSPWREVFGRVLTMLVIAGLGISIGEPLLLLLIFPLLFTMPLTYRTCWLSRRLSEDEIPTPTASGVPEAAIDTIASAIDETALRALAPPQKASLVLQLYESLIAPPPTPLASRMVGLVYLGSVMVSTLFGWWIWSLHRWHDPAVGEFDRLDTYSNQASFDKGSQIILPACTELLASTSLVF
;
A
#
# COMPACT_ATOMS: atom_id res chain seq x y z
N MET A 1 -12.18 -31.39 31.09
CA MET A 1 -12.01 -30.51 29.91
C MET A 1 -10.96 -29.41 30.18
N SER A 2 -9.75 -29.71 30.68
CA SER A 2 -8.81 -28.68 31.19
C SER A 2 -7.43 -28.61 30.50
N GLY A 3 -7.16 -29.39 29.45
CA GLY A 3 -5.83 -29.43 28.82
C GLY A 3 -5.57 -28.34 27.77
N SER A 4 -6.57 -27.93 27.00
CA SER A 4 -6.40 -26.98 25.87
C SER A 4 -6.34 -25.52 26.32
N GLY A 5 -7.15 -25.11 27.30
CA GLY A 5 -7.21 -23.74 27.82
C GLY A 5 -5.88 -23.28 28.44
N VAL A 6 -5.25 -24.13 29.25
CA VAL A 6 -3.95 -23.84 29.89
C VAL A 6 -2.85 -23.63 28.84
N SER A 7 -2.84 -24.41 27.75
CA SER A 7 -1.87 -24.21 26.66
C SER A 7 -2.10 -22.92 25.87
N LEU A 8 -3.36 -22.49 25.70
CA LEU A 8 -3.68 -21.26 24.99
C LEU A 8 -3.35 -20.02 25.83
N VAL A 9 -3.70 -20.01 27.12
CA VAL A 9 -3.33 -18.92 28.04
C VAL A 9 -1.81 -18.78 28.08
N ALA A 10 -1.07 -19.89 28.20
CA ALA A 10 0.40 -19.87 28.14
C ALA A 10 0.92 -19.31 26.80
N ALA A 11 0.30 -19.67 25.66
CA ALA A 11 0.68 -19.16 24.35
C ALA A 11 0.37 -17.65 24.17
N VAL A 12 -0.73 -17.16 24.75
CA VAL A 12 -1.07 -15.73 24.78
C VAL A 12 -0.06 -14.97 25.64
N ARG A 13 0.22 -15.45 26.85
CA ARG A 13 1.22 -14.86 27.76
C ARG A 13 2.60 -14.79 27.12
N ALA A 14 3.03 -15.88 26.47
CA ALA A 14 4.29 -15.92 25.74
C ALA A 14 4.39 -14.90 24.59
N LYS A 15 3.26 -14.46 24.03
CA LYS A 15 3.21 -13.39 23.03
C LYS A 15 3.18 -11.99 23.65
N GLU A 16 2.54 -11.81 24.80
CA GLU A 16 2.54 -10.53 25.53
C GLU A 16 3.93 -10.16 26.07
N SER A 17 4.68 -11.17 26.54
CA SER A 17 6.00 -11.02 27.15
C SER A 17 7.16 -11.25 26.18
N GLN A 18 6.88 -11.45 24.89
CA GLN A 18 7.90 -11.76 23.90
C GLN A 18 8.87 -10.58 23.77
N PRO A 19 10.17 -10.74 24.13
CA PRO A 19 11.11 -9.64 24.07
C PRO A 19 11.43 -9.29 22.62
N ASN A 20 11.73 -8.02 22.37
CA ASN A 20 12.10 -7.55 21.05
C ASN A 20 13.52 -8.03 20.70
N ASP A 21 13.63 -9.18 20.05
CA ASP A 21 14.91 -9.71 19.57
C ASP A 21 15.39 -8.90 18.36
N TRP A 22 16.06 -7.79 18.66
CA TRP A 22 16.56 -6.85 17.66
C TRP A 22 17.56 -7.50 16.70
N ARG A 23 18.32 -8.50 17.14
CA ARG A 23 19.29 -9.21 16.29
C ARG A 23 18.57 -10.01 15.23
N ARG A 24 17.59 -10.81 15.65
CA ARG A 24 16.77 -11.60 14.73
C ARG A 24 15.98 -10.70 13.78
N GLN A 25 15.39 -9.61 14.28
CA GLN A 25 14.64 -8.66 13.43
C GLN A 25 15.53 -8.01 12.38
N THR A 26 16.73 -7.57 12.76
CA THR A 26 17.70 -6.96 11.83
C THR A 26 18.15 -7.99 10.78
N LEU A 27 18.41 -9.24 11.20
CA LEU A 27 18.76 -10.31 10.27
C LEU A 27 17.63 -10.58 9.28
N VAL A 28 16.39 -10.69 9.74
CA VAL A 28 15.22 -10.89 8.87
C VAL A 28 15.06 -9.73 7.89
N LEU A 29 15.21 -8.48 8.35
CA LEU A 29 15.17 -7.30 7.48
C LEU A 29 16.25 -7.39 6.39
N LEU A 30 17.51 -7.61 6.76
CA LEU A 30 18.64 -7.68 5.82
C LEU A 30 18.48 -8.82 4.81
N VAL A 31 18.09 -10.02 5.27
CA VAL A 31 17.86 -11.17 4.38
C VAL A 31 16.69 -10.90 3.43
N SER A 32 15.60 -10.34 3.94
CA SER A 32 14.43 -10.01 3.11
C SER A 32 14.74 -8.91 2.09
N LEU A 33 15.54 -7.91 2.47
CA LEU A 33 16.00 -6.84 1.59
C LEU A 33 16.94 -7.37 0.51
N ALA A 34 17.91 -8.22 0.87
CA ALA A 34 18.81 -8.86 -0.09
C ALA A 34 18.03 -9.71 -1.09
N LEU A 35 17.03 -10.47 -0.63
CA LEU A 35 16.16 -11.25 -1.49
C LEU A 35 15.32 -10.35 -2.40
N PHE A 36 14.76 -9.26 -1.88
CA PHE A 36 14.00 -8.28 -2.67
C PHE A 36 14.85 -7.68 -3.78
N VAL A 37 16.09 -7.28 -3.48
CA VAL A 37 17.03 -6.75 -4.48
C VAL A 37 17.41 -7.82 -5.49
N ALA A 38 17.78 -9.03 -5.05
CA ALA A 38 18.18 -10.11 -5.95
C ALA A 38 17.07 -10.51 -6.93
N VAL A 39 15.84 -10.64 -6.44
CA VAL A 39 14.67 -10.93 -7.28
C VAL A 39 14.35 -9.71 -8.15
N GLY A 40 14.39 -8.49 -7.61
CA GLY A 40 14.14 -7.26 -8.36
C GLY A 40 15.05 -7.10 -9.58
N LEU A 41 16.33 -7.43 -9.44
CA LEU A 41 17.33 -7.36 -10.51
C LEU A 41 17.09 -8.34 -11.68
N LEU A 42 16.16 -9.30 -11.54
CA LEU A 42 15.77 -10.18 -12.65
C LEU A 42 14.78 -9.51 -13.62
N TRP A 43 14.03 -8.49 -13.17
CA TRP A 43 13.02 -7.78 -13.98
C TRP A 43 13.35 -6.30 -14.19
N TRP A 44 14.10 -5.70 -13.28
CA TRP A 44 14.36 -4.25 -13.26
C TRP A 44 15.84 -3.95 -13.18
N ASP A 45 16.23 -2.77 -13.66
CA ASP A 45 17.60 -2.28 -13.55
C ASP A 45 17.94 -1.92 -12.09
N LEU A 46 19.24 -1.96 -11.77
CA LEU A 46 19.74 -1.67 -10.43
C LEU A 46 19.30 -0.29 -9.92
N ARG A 47 19.24 0.71 -10.82
CA ARG A 47 18.88 2.07 -10.43
C ARG A 47 17.41 2.15 -10.03
N LEU A 48 16.48 1.55 -10.77
CA LEU A 48 15.08 1.46 -10.38
C LEU A 48 14.90 0.69 -9.06
N VAL A 49 15.58 -0.45 -8.89
CA VAL A 49 15.51 -1.23 -7.64
C VAL A 49 15.97 -0.41 -6.44
N LEU A 50 17.08 0.33 -6.56
CA LEU A 50 17.59 1.19 -5.49
C LEU A 50 16.64 2.35 -5.17
N MET A 51 16.02 2.96 -6.18
CA MET A 51 14.99 3.98 -5.97
C MET A 51 13.78 3.41 -5.23
N LEU A 52 13.27 2.24 -5.64
CA LEU A 52 12.16 1.56 -4.98
C LEU A 52 12.49 1.23 -3.53
N VAL A 53 13.68 0.68 -3.25
CA VAL A 53 14.13 0.43 -1.88
C VAL A 53 14.16 1.72 -1.06
N GLY A 54 14.71 2.80 -1.60
CA GLY A 54 14.75 4.10 -0.91
C GLY A 54 13.36 4.64 -0.57
N ILE A 55 12.44 4.61 -1.54
CA ILE A 55 11.04 5.07 -1.36
C ILE A 55 10.33 4.21 -0.32
N LEU A 56 10.43 2.88 -0.44
CA LEU A 56 9.78 1.93 0.47
C LEU A 56 10.35 2.04 1.89
N LEU A 57 11.66 2.20 2.06
CA LEU A 57 12.26 2.42 3.37
C LEU A 57 11.77 3.70 4.01
N LEU A 58 11.60 4.77 3.24
CA LEU A 58 11.09 6.02 3.76
C LEU A 58 9.61 5.90 4.17
N HIS A 59 8.81 5.28 3.31
CA HIS A 59 7.40 5.01 3.55
C HIS A 59 7.18 4.13 4.79
N GLU A 60 7.78 2.95 4.81
CA GLU A 60 7.68 2.01 5.92
C GLU A 60 8.38 2.54 7.19
N GLY A 61 9.46 3.29 7.02
CA GLY A 61 10.14 4.01 8.11
C GLY A 61 9.20 4.99 8.81
N GLY A 62 8.34 5.67 8.06
CA GLY A 62 7.28 6.52 8.59
C GLY A 62 6.30 5.75 9.48
N HIS A 63 5.78 4.61 9.00
CA HIS A 63 4.96 3.71 9.81
C HIS A 63 5.70 3.22 11.07
N PHE A 64 6.96 2.80 10.92
CA PHE A 64 7.80 2.31 12.00
C PHE A 64 7.98 3.36 13.11
N VAL A 65 8.30 4.61 12.73
CA VAL A 65 8.47 5.72 13.68
C VAL A 65 7.17 6.01 14.41
N ALA A 66 6.03 6.07 13.70
CA ALA A 66 4.74 6.30 14.33
C ALA A 66 4.31 5.16 15.25
N MET A 67 4.54 3.90 14.86
CA MET A 67 4.30 2.73 15.71
C MET A 67 5.14 2.79 16.98
N ARG A 68 6.44 3.15 16.87
CA ARG A 68 7.32 3.30 18.02
C ARG A 68 6.87 4.44 18.94
N ALA A 69 6.48 5.58 18.37
CA ALA A 69 5.99 6.74 19.12
C ALA A 69 4.67 6.44 19.89
N PHE A 70 3.81 5.58 19.34
CA PHE A 70 2.56 5.18 19.99
C PHE A 70 2.67 3.93 20.87
N GLY A 71 3.86 3.37 21.04
CA GLY A 71 4.10 2.26 21.98
C GLY A 71 3.68 0.88 21.47
N TYR A 72 3.72 0.65 20.15
CA TYR A 72 3.56 -0.69 19.59
C TYR A 72 4.70 -1.61 20.06
N ARG A 73 4.40 -2.88 20.29
CA ARG A 73 5.39 -3.92 20.60
C ARG A 73 5.70 -4.77 19.37
N ASN A 74 6.85 -5.45 19.41
CA ASN A 74 7.25 -6.44 18.40
C ASN A 74 7.19 -5.89 16.96
N ILE A 75 7.62 -4.63 16.79
CA ILE A 75 7.62 -3.95 15.50
C ILE A 75 8.71 -4.58 14.63
N ARG A 76 8.34 -5.08 13.46
CA ARG A 76 9.24 -5.66 12.48
C ARG A 76 8.93 -5.11 11.10
N MET A 77 9.99 -4.90 10.32
CA MET A 77 9.93 -4.51 8.91
C MET A 77 10.46 -5.67 8.08
N VAL A 78 9.75 -6.01 7.00
CA VAL A 78 10.17 -7.05 6.06
C VAL A 78 9.96 -6.56 4.63
N PHE A 79 10.87 -6.95 3.73
CA PHE A 79 10.66 -6.78 2.29
C PHE A 79 10.04 -8.05 1.71
N VAL A 80 9.05 -7.87 0.85
CA VAL A 80 8.39 -8.94 0.13
C VAL A 80 8.74 -8.77 -1.36
N PRO A 81 9.50 -9.71 -1.94
CA PRO A 81 9.89 -9.63 -3.35
C PRO A 81 8.69 -9.37 -4.25
N MET A 82 8.86 -8.49 -5.24
CA MET A 82 7.84 -8.06 -6.22
C MET A 82 6.62 -7.32 -5.65
N LEU A 83 6.38 -7.32 -4.34
CA LEU A 83 5.23 -6.67 -3.72
C LEU A 83 5.59 -5.35 -3.03
N GLY A 84 6.75 -5.28 -2.37
CA GLY A 84 7.21 -4.07 -1.69
C GLY A 84 7.78 -4.36 -0.31
N ALA A 85 7.48 -3.49 0.65
CA ALA A 85 7.84 -3.68 2.04
C ALA A 85 6.60 -3.67 2.93
N ALA A 86 6.72 -4.19 4.15
CA ALA A 86 5.63 -4.20 5.11
C ALA A 86 6.17 -4.07 6.53
N VAL A 87 5.55 -3.17 7.31
CA VAL A 87 5.76 -3.06 8.75
C VAL A 87 4.58 -3.65 9.52
N SER A 88 4.89 -4.44 10.53
CA SER A 88 3.91 -5.05 11.43
C SER A 88 4.33 -4.84 12.88
N GLY A 89 3.37 -4.50 13.74
CA GLY A 89 3.55 -4.38 15.19
C GLY A 89 2.24 -4.67 15.92
N GLN A 90 2.34 -4.94 17.22
CA GLN A 90 1.21 -5.23 18.10
C GLN A 90 0.78 -3.96 18.86
N PRO A 91 -0.45 -3.43 18.62
CA PRO A 91 -0.91 -2.20 19.24
C PRO A 91 -1.41 -2.41 20.68
N ILE A 92 -0.91 -1.66 21.64
CA ILE A 92 -1.36 -1.78 23.04
C ILE A 92 -2.39 -0.71 23.38
N ARG A 93 -3.66 -1.10 23.48
CA ARG A 93 -4.78 -0.19 23.86
C ARG A 93 -4.81 1.11 23.04
N ILE A 94 -4.46 1.04 21.76
CA ILE A 94 -4.32 2.24 20.91
C ILE A 94 -5.67 2.62 20.31
N PRO A 95 -6.19 3.84 20.54
CA PRO A 95 -7.45 4.29 19.97
C PRO A 95 -7.36 4.37 18.44
N ARG A 96 -8.51 4.19 17.76
CA ARG A 96 -8.54 4.05 16.29
C ARG A 96 -7.96 5.25 15.53
N TRP A 97 -8.13 6.46 16.04
CA TRP A 97 -7.57 7.67 15.42
C TRP A 97 -6.03 7.67 15.44
N LYS A 98 -5.39 7.11 16.48
CA LYS A 98 -3.93 6.94 16.49
C LYS A 98 -3.49 5.91 15.45
N LYS A 99 -4.28 4.84 15.24
CA LYS A 99 -4.04 3.89 14.13
C LYS A 99 -4.10 4.60 12.78
N ALA A 100 -5.05 5.53 12.59
CA ALA A 100 -5.13 6.36 11.39
C ALA A 100 -3.84 7.19 11.18
N ILE A 101 -3.31 7.80 12.24
CA ILE A 101 -2.04 8.55 12.17
C ILE A 101 -0.88 7.64 11.79
N VAL A 102 -0.81 6.41 12.30
CA VAL A 102 0.20 5.43 11.86
C VAL A 102 0.08 5.21 10.35
N TYR A 103 -1.12 5.00 9.82
CA TYR A 103 -1.32 4.81 8.38
C TYR A 103 -1.04 6.06 7.54
N PHE A 104 -1.17 7.27 8.09
CA PHE A 104 -0.71 8.49 7.43
C PHE A 104 0.81 8.65 7.43
N ALA A 105 1.48 8.11 8.44
CA ALA A 105 2.90 8.35 8.66
C ALA A 105 3.81 7.78 7.56
N GLY A 106 3.34 6.82 6.77
CA GLY A 106 4.06 6.37 5.57
C GLY A 106 3.83 7.29 4.36
N PRO A 107 2.58 7.40 3.86
CA PRO A 107 2.26 8.17 2.66
C PRO A 107 2.60 9.67 2.76
N LEU A 108 2.28 10.36 3.86
CA LEU A 108 2.36 11.82 3.90
C LEU A 108 3.80 12.35 3.85
N PRO A 109 4.76 11.83 4.65
CA PRO A 109 6.16 12.23 4.52
C PRO A 109 6.72 11.87 3.13
N GLY A 110 6.33 10.72 2.59
CA GLY A 110 6.73 10.31 1.25
C GLY A 110 6.23 11.25 0.15
N ILE A 111 4.96 11.68 0.21
CA ILE A 111 4.39 12.71 -0.68
C ILE A 111 5.15 14.02 -0.54
N ALA A 112 5.34 14.51 0.68
CA ALA A 112 6.00 15.79 0.93
C ALA A 112 7.43 15.81 0.35
N ILE A 113 8.21 14.77 0.60
CA ILE A 113 9.58 14.65 0.07
C ILE A 113 9.55 14.52 -1.45
N SER A 114 8.63 13.75 -2.01
CA SER A 114 8.48 13.60 -3.45
C SER A 114 8.11 14.92 -4.13
N MET A 115 7.22 15.72 -3.53
CA MET A 115 6.89 17.05 -4.01
C MET A 115 8.11 17.98 -4.01
N VAL A 116 8.90 17.96 -2.93
CA VAL A 116 10.15 18.76 -2.85
C VAL A 116 11.15 18.32 -3.92
N LEU A 117 11.36 17.02 -4.11
CA LEU A 117 12.25 16.50 -5.15
C LEU A 117 11.79 16.91 -6.55
N LEU A 118 10.49 16.86 -6.83
CA LEU A 118 9.91 17.27 -8.10
C LEU A 118 10.02 18.80 -8.32
N LEU A 119 9.87 19.60 -7.28
CA LEU A 119 10.08 21.06 -7.35
C LEU A 119 11.54 21.41 -7.63
N ILE A 120 12.49 20.74 -6.97
CA ILE A 120 13.92 20.93 -7.23
C ILE A 120 14.26 20.51 -8.66
N ALA A 121 13.72 19.37 -9.11
CA ALA A 121 13.94 18.87 -10.46
C ALA A 121 13.35 19.81 -11.53
N SER A 122 12.19 20.42 -11.29
CA SER A 122 11.56 21.35 -12.24
C SER A 122 12.20 22.74 -12.24
N ALA A 123 12.70 23.21 -11.10
CA ALA A 123 13.38 24.50 -10.99
C ALA A 123 14.72 24.52 -11.75
N GLY A 124 15.46 23.39 -11.77
CA GLY A 124 16.76 23.30 -12.45
C GLY A 124 16.68 23.45 -13.98
N ASN A 125 15.57 23.11 -14.61
CA ASN A 125 15.42 23.21 -16.07
C ASN A 125 15.20 24.66 -16.58
N SER A 126 15.29 25.63 -15.68
CA SER A 126 15.08 27.04 -15.99
C SER A 126 16.42 27.78 -15.86
N ASP A 127 17.16 28.00 -16.94
CA ASP A 127 17.87 29.28 -17.05
C ASP A 127 18.44 29.65 -18.42
N ALA A 128 18.28 30.93 -18.74
CA ALA A 128 19.39 31.71 -19.29
C ALA A 128 19.71 32.98 -18.48
N ASN A 129 18.89 33.47 -17.53
CA ASN A 129 19.15 34.76 -16.86
C ASN A 129 18.59 34.93 -15.42
N ALA A 130 18.06 33.92 -14.73
CA ALA A 130 17.47 34.13 -13.41
C ALA A 130 18.51 34.04 -12.28
N SER A 131 19.07 35.18 -11.90
CA SER A 131 19.71 35.36 -10.59
C SER A 131 18.67 35.21 -9.47
N VAL A 132 18.54 34.02 -8.89
CA VAL A 132 17.86 33.82 -7.61
C VAL A 132 18.88 33.40 -6.56
N SER A 133 19.08 34.30 -5.61
CA SER A 133 19.99 34.18 -4.49
C SER A 133 19.59 33.05 -3.52
N ALA A 134 20.56 32.17 -3.27
CA ALA A 134 20.82 31.45 -2.02
C ALA A 134 19.66 30.71 -1.32
N VAL A 135 19.41 29.48 -1.79
CA VAL A 135 19.09 28.35 -0.90
C VAL A 135 20.27 27.36 -1.01
N PRO A 136 21.05 27.08 0.05
CA PRO A 136 22.26 26.24 -0.04
C PRO A 136 22.03 24.78 -0.46
N ILE A 137 20.78 24.33 -0.60
CA ILE A 137 20.41 23.01 -1.15
C ILE A 137 20.34 23.02 -2.69
N LEU A 138 20.28 24.19 -3.33
CA LEU A 138 20.17 24.37 -4.79
C LEU A 138 21.53 24.41 -5.51
N LEU A 139 22.63 24.07 -4.84
CA LEU A 139 23.95 23.88 -5.47
C LEU A 139 24.10 22.49 -6.14
N MET A 140 23.01 21.75 -6.33
CA MET A 140 22.99 20.54 -7.15
C MET A 140 22.67 20.91 -8.59
N ASN A 141 23.69 20.83 -9.44
CA ASN A 141 23.69 21.12 -10.86
C ASN A 141 22.48 20.51 -11.61
N SER A 142 21.89 21.31 -12.48
CA SER A 142 20.54 21.21 -13.01
C SER A 142 20.36 20.27 -14.22
N SER A 143 20.71 19.00 -14.09
CA SER A 143 20.57 18.05 -15.22
C SER A 143 20.45 16.58 -14.80
N HIS A 144 19.62 16.30 -13.78
CA HIS A 144 19.50 14.96 -13.23
C HIS A 144 18.10 14.34 -13.44
N PRO A 145 17.91 13.55 -14.52
CA PRO A 145 16.68 12.78 -14.77
C PRO A 145 16.25 11.92 -13.58
N TRP A 146 17.23 11.49 -12.75
CA TRP A 146 16.96 10.65 -11.60
C TRP A 146 16.16 11.32 -10.48
N LEU A 147 16.23 12.66 -10.29
CA LEU A 147 15.38 13.32 -9.28
C LEU A 147 13.92 13.34 -9.72
N LEU A 148 13.68 13.60 -11.02
CA LEU A 148 12.33 13.59 -11.58
C LEU A 148 11.73 12.18 -11.49
N GLU A 149 12.50 11.15 -11.83
CA GLU A 149 12.08 9.75 -11.69
C GLU A 149 11.84 9.36 -10.23
N LEU A 150 12.77 9.67 -9.32
CA LEU A 150 12.65 9.34 -7.90
C LEU A 150 11.45 10.06 -7.26
N GLY A 151 11.30 11.36 -7.55
CA GLY A 151 10.18 12.15 -7.07
C GLY A 151 8.84 11.71 -7.69
N GLY A 152 8.82 11.37 -8.98
CA GLY A 152 7.63 10.88 -9.66
C GLY A 152 7.19 9.52 -9.16
N LEU A 153 8.11 8.56 -9.07
CA LEU A 153 7.86 7.22 -8.49
C LEU A 153 7.48 7.31 -7.02
N GLY A 154 8.17 8.16 -6.25
CA GLY A 154 7.86 8.42 -4.85
C GLY A 154 6.45 8.98 -4.67
N LEU A 155 6.08 9.99 -5.46
CA LEU A 155 4.74 10.57 -5.40
C LEU A 155 3.69 9.53 -5.79
N LEU A 156 3.92 8.78 -6.87
CA LEU A 156 3.01 7.74 -7.36
C LEU A 156 2.78 6.65 -6.31
N LEU A 157 3.84 6.07 -5.74
CA LEU A 157 3.73 4.99 -4.75
C LEU A 157 2.99 5.43 -3.48
N ASN A 158 3.33 6.61 -2.97
CA ASN A 158 2.65 7.13 -1.77
C ASN A 158 1.21 7.55 -2.07
N TRP A 159 0.94 8.11 -3.25
CA TRP A 159 -0.42 8.42 -3.71
C TRP A 159 -1.27 7.15 -3.88
N MET A 160 -0.71 6.09 -4.47
CA MET A 160 -1.38 4.78 -4.56
C MET A 160 -1.71 4.24 -3.18
N ASN A 161 -0.80 4.36 -2.20
CA ASN A 161 -1.06 3.96 -0.82
C ASN A 161 -2.15 4.80 -0.13
N LEU A 162 -2.52 5.98 -0.65
CA LEU A 162 -3.69 6.72 -0.19
C LEU A 162 -5.00 6.30 -0.87
N LEU A 163 -5.01 5.38 -1.84
CA LEU A 163 -6.26 4.93 -2.44
C LEU A 163 -7.16 4.22 -1.41
N PRO A 164 -8.50 4.37 -1.50
CA PRO A 164 -9.46 3.76 -0.57
C PRO A 164 -9.66 2.25 -0.85
N LEU A 165 -8.55 1.51 -1.02
CA LEU A 165 -8.51 0.11 -1.41
C LEU A 165 -7.81 -0.71 -0.31
N LEU A 166 -8.30 -1.93 -0.05
CA LEU A 166 -7.67 -2.84 0.92
C LEU A 166 -6.81 -3.83 0.13
N PRO A 167 -5.51 -3.99 0.45
CA PRO A 167 -4.90 -3.79 1.76
C PRO A 167 -4.13 -2.47 1.99
N LEU A 168 -4.19 -1.51 1.06
CA LEU A 168 -3.44 -0.25 1.09
C LEU A 168 -3.79 0.63 2.31
N ASP A 169 -2.92 1.57 2.66
CA ASP A 169 -3.09 2.41 3.84
C ASP A 169 -4.34 3.27 3.80
N GLY A 170 -4.69 3.82 2.64
CA GLY A 170 -5.90 4.62 2.42
C GLY A 170 -7.17 3.86 2.75
N GLY A 171 -7.25 2.58 2.36
CA GLY A 171 -8.34 1.69 2.77
C GLY A 171 -8.42 1.53 4.30
N ARG A 172 -7.28 1.39 4.99
CA ARG A 172 -7.21 1.27 6.45
C ARG A 172 -7.52 2.58 7.17
N ILE A 173 -7.12 3.72 6.60
CA ILE A 173 -7.46 5.07 7.08
C ILE A 173 -8.97 5.24 7.01
N VAL A 174 -9.59 4.95 5.85
CA VAL A 174 -11.04 5.01 5.66
C VAL A 174 -11.74 4.11 6.68
N GLN A 175 -11.29 2.86 6.87
CA GLN A 175 -11.88 1.99 7.88
C GLN A 175 -11.79 2.53 9.32
N SER A 176 -10.69 3.20 9.66
CA SER A 176 -10.47 3.75 11.01
C SER A 176 -11.45 4.86 11.40
N THR A 177 -12.08 5.52 10.41
CA THR A 177 -13.09 6.57 10.63
C THR A 177 -14.43 6.00 11.11
N PHE A 178 -14.70 4.70 10.89
CA PHE A 178 -15.96 4.09 11.26
C PHE A 178 -16.00 3.61 12.72
N ALA A 179 -17.15 3.80 13.36
CA ALA A 179 -17.36 3.48 14.78
C ALA A 179 -17.37 1.98 15.08
N ARG A 180 -17.81 1.13 14.16
CA ARG A 180 -17.90 -0.33 14.37
C ARG A 180 -17.28 -1.08 13.19
N PRO A 181 -16.54 -2.18 13.41
CA PRO A 181 -16.08 -3.04 12.31
C PRO A 181 -17.29 -3.63 11.57
N SER A 182 -17.17 -3.83 10.26
CA SER A 182 -18.23 -4.45 9.46
C SER A 182 -17.61 -5.44 8.48
N PRO A 183 -17.98 -6.74 8.56
CA PRO A 183 -17.42 -7.75 7.68
C PRO A 183 -17.75 -7.48 6.20
N TRP A 184 -18.91 -6.89 5.93
CA TRP A 184 -19.32 -6.52 4.57
C TRP A 184 -18.48 -5.39 3.98
N ARG A 185 -18.02 -4.42 4.78
CA ARG A 185 -17.15 -3.34 4.28
C ARG A 185 -15.74 -3.86 3.97
N GLU A 186 -15.23 -4.78 4.78
CA GLU A 186 -13.96 -5.46 4.51
C GLU A 186 -14.02 -6.26 3.20
N VAL A 187 -15.09 -7.05 3.03
CA VAL A 187 -15.34 -7.82 1.80
C VAL A 187 -15.49 -6.91 0.59
N PHE A 188 -16.34 -5.89 0.68
CA PHE A 188 -16.58 -4.96 -0.41
C PHE A 188 -15.30 -4.23 -0.83
N GLY A 189 -14.52 -3.72 0.12
CA GLY A 189 -13.26 -3.04 -0.18
C GLY A 189 -12.25 -3.95 -0.88
N ARG A 190 -12.16 -5.23 -0.49
CA ARG A 190 -11.29 -6.21 -1.15
C ARG A 190 -11.78 -6.57 -2.55
N VAL A 191 -13.07 -6.82 -2.73
CA VAL A 191 -13.65 -7.09 -4.06
C VAL A 191 -13.41 -5.91 -4.99
N LEU A 192 -13.65 -4.68 -4.51
CA LEU A 192 -13.35 -3.47 -5.27
C LEU A 192 -11.86 -3.42 -5.67
N THR A 193 -10.96 -3.74 -4.75
CA THR A 193 -9.51 -3.79 -5.03
C THR A 193 -9.17 -4.84 -6.09
N MET A 194 -9.77 -6.04 -6.02
CA MET A 194 -9.58 -7.08 -7.04
C MET A 194 -10.08 -6.62 -8.41
N LEU A 195 -11.23 -5.94 -8.49
CA LEU A 195 -11.77 -5.41 -9.74
C LEU A 195 -10.87 -4.34 -10.34
N VAL A 196 -10.33 -3.43 -9.51
CA VAL A 196 -9.37 -2.42 -9.95
C VAL A 196 -8.08 -3.06 -10.47
N ILE A 197 -7.53 -4.04 -9.74
CA ILE A 197 -6.34 -4.80 -10.15
C ILE A 197 -6.59 -5.54 -11.48
N ALA A 198 -7.74 -6.20 -11.60
CA ALA A 198 -8.10 -6.94 -12.81
C ALA A 198 -8.26 -6.00 -14.01
N GLY A 199 -9.00 -4.91 -13.86
CA GLY A 199 -9.19 -3.91 -14.90
C GLY A 199 -7.86 -3.29 -15.35
N LEU A 200 -7.00 -2.93 -14.39
CA LEU A 200 -5.69 -2.35 -14.68
C LEU A 200 -4.78 -3.36 -15.40
N GLY A 201 -4.71 -4.60 -14.90
CA GLY A 201 -3.87 -5.66 -15.48
C GLY A 201 -4.27 -6.00 -16.91
N ILE A 202 -5.57 -6.07 -17.19
CA ILE A 202 -6.10 -6.29 -18.55
C ILE A 202 -5.79 -5.07 -19.44
N SER A 203 -5.98 -3.85 -18.95
CA SER A 203 -5.79 -2.63 -19.75
C SER A 203 -4.33 -2.36 -20.14
N ILE A 204 -3.38 -2.70 -19.25
CA ILE A 204 -1.94 -2.53 -19.51
C ILE A 204 -1.37 -3.76 -20.25
N GLY A 205 -2.08 -4.89 -20.26
CA GLY A 205 -1.60 -6.14 -20.85
C GLY A 205 -0.56 -6.84 -19.97
N GLU A 206 -0.54 -6.55 -18.67
CA GLU A 206 0.43 -7.08 -17.71
C GLU A 206 -0.21 -8.16 -16.83
N PRO A 207 -0.14 -9.45 -17.23
CA PRO A 207 -0.80 -10.54 -16.49
C PRO A 207 -0.19 -10.76 -15.11
N LEU A 208 1.04 -10.30 -14.87
CA LEU A 208 1.70 -10.40 -13.56
C LEU A 208 0.90 -9.66 -12.48
N LEU A 209 0.19 -8.58 -12.83
CA LEU A 209 -0.63 -7.84 -11.88
C LEU A 209 -1.81 -8.68 -11.35
N LEU A 210 -2.33 -9.61 -12.15
CA LEU A 210 -3.42 -10.51 -11.74
C LEU A 210 -2.99 -11.47 -10.62
N LEU A 211 -1.70 -11.76 -10.48
CA LEU A 211 -1.16 -12.58 -9.39
C LEU A 211 -1.44 -11.95 -8.02
N LEU A 212 -1.55 -10.62 -7.94
CA LEU A 212 -1.90 -9.91 -6.71
C LEU A 212 -3.31 -10.26 -6.21
N ILE A 213 -4.23 -10.73 -7.06
CA ILE A 213 -5.60 -11.10 -6.68
C ILE A 213 -5.60 -12.34 -5.77
N PHE A 214 -4.70 -13.30 -6.02
CA PHE A 214 -4.66 -14.57 -5.30
C PHE A 214 -4.56 -14.42 -3.77
N PRO A 215 -3.59 -13.67 -3.19
CA PRO A 215 -3.52 -13.48 -1.75
C PRO A 215 -4.73 -12.72 -1.17
N LEU A 216 -5.32 -11.77 -1.91
CA LEU A 216 -6.55 -11.09 -1.46
C LEU A 216 -7.72 -12.06 -1.37
N LEU A 217 -7.85 -12.96 -2.36
CA LEU A 217 -8.92 -13.95 -2.43
C LEU A 217 -8.76 -15.01 -1.34
N PHE A 218 -7.55 -15.55 -1.19
CA PHE A 218 -7.25 -16.60 -0.22
C PHE A 218 -7.45 -16.13 1.23
N THR A 219 -7.12 -14.86 1.54
CA THR A 219 -7.27 -14.31 2.90
C THR A 219 -8.67 -13.80 3.22
N MET A 220 -9.56 -13.74 2.23
CA MET A 220 -10.91 -13.19 2.37
C MET A 220 -11.80 -13.96 3.37
N PRO A 221 -11.88 -15.32 3.35
CA PRO A 221 -12.74 -16.05 4.29
C PRO A 221 -12.30 -15.89 5.75
N LEU A 222 -10.98 -15.88 5.99
CA LEU A 222 -10.42 -15.66 7.32
C LEU A 222 -10.75 -14.25 7.82
N THR A 223 -10.57 -13.24 6.97
CA THR A 223 -10.83 -11.84 7.38
C THR A 223 -12.31 -11.58 7.60
N TYR A 224 -13.19 -12.15 6.77
CA TYR A 224 -14.64 -12.10 6.99
C TYR A 224 -15.03 -12.69 8.35
N ARG A 225 -14.56 -13.91 8.66
CA ARG A 225 -14.88 -14.60 9.92
C ARG A 225 -14.39 -13.85 11.15
N THR A 226 -13.16 -13.35 11.11
CA THR A 226 -12.59 -12.57 12.22
C THR A 226 -13.33 -11.25 12.44
N CYS A 227 -13.70 -10.54 11.37
CA CYS A 227 -14.48 -9.32 11.48
C CYS A 227 -15.92 -9.57 11.94
N TRP A 228 -16.54 -10.66 11.50
CA TRP A 228 -17.86 -11.08 11.97
C TRP A 228 -17.83 -11.39 13.47
N LEU A 229 -16.83 -12.16 13.91
CA LEU A 229 -16.65 -12.52 15.32
C LEU A 229 -16.38 -11.28 16.20
N SER A 230 -15.51 -10.37 15.73
CA SER A 230 -15.26 -9.11 16.43
C SER A 230 -16.52 -8.25 16.56
N ARG A 231 -17.42 -8.29 15.57
CA ARG A 231 -18.69 -7.55 15.64
C ARG A 231 -19.66 -8.18 16.64
N ARG A 232 -19.79 -9.51 16.62
CA ARG A 232 -20.62 -10.25 17.58
C ARG A 232 -20.17 -10.01 19.02
N LEU A 233 -18.87 -10.17 19.28
CA LEU A 233 -18.29 -9.97 20.62
C LEU A 233 -18.29 -8.49 21.06
N SER A 234 -18.44 -7.53 20.14
CA SER A 234 -18.52 -6.11 20.52
C SER A 234 -19.85 -5.71 21.17
N GLU A 235 -20.84 -6.61 21.13
CA GLU A 235 -22.11 -6.45 21.84
C GLU A 235 -22.02 -6.96 23.30
N ASP A 236 -20.99 -7.76 23.61
CA ASP A 236 -20.77 -8.32 24.94
C ASP A 236 -19.88 -7.39 25.80
N GLU A 237 -20.12 -7.36 27.11
CA GLU A 237 -19.24 -6.65 28.05
C GLU A 237 -17.97 -7.48 28.30
N ILE A 238 -16.84 -7.01 27.76
CA ILE A 238 -15.55 -7.69 27.92
C ILE A 238 -14.75 -7.07 29.07
N PRO A 239 -14.16 -7.89 29.96
CA PRO A 239 -13.35 -7.40 31.07
C PRO A 239 -12.24 -6.46 30.64
N THR A 240 -12.13 -5.32 31.34
CA THR A 240 -11.05 -4.36 31.11
C THR A 240 -9.69 -4.96 31.53
N PRO A 241 -8.58 -4.52 30.90
CA PRO A 241 -7.34 -5.25 31.06
C PRO A 241 -6.68 -4.97 32.42
N THR A 242 -6.17 -6.03 33.06
CA THR A 242 -5.56 -6.00 34.40
C THR A 242 -4.08 -5.63 34.34
N ALA A 243 -3.46 -5.39 35.51
CA ALA A 243 -2.01 -5.13 35.61
C ALA A 243 -1.15 -6.30 35.09
N SER A 244 -1.73 -7.51 35.03
CA SER A 244 -1.12 -8.75 34.54
C SER A 244 -1.29 -9.00 33.03
N GLY A 245 -1.92 -8.08 32.28
CA GLY A 245 -2.17 -8.24 30.83
C GLY A 245 -3.64 -8.50 30.50
N VAL A 246 -3.90 -9.26 29.44
CA VAL A 246 -5.28 -9.67 29.10
C VAL A 246 -5.85 -10.58 30.21
N PRO A 247 -7.05 -10.29 30.75
CA PRO A 247 -7.69 -11.13 31.77
C PRO A 247 -7.96 -12.54 31.23
N GLU A 248 -7.73 -13.57 32.04
CA GLU A 248 -7.96 -14.97 31.61
C GLU A 248 -9.42 -15.22 31.23
N ALA A 249 -10.36 -14.61 31.97
CA ALA A 249 -11.78 -14.64 31.61
C ALA A 249 -12.04 -14.12 30.18
N ALA A 250 -11.35 -13.04 29.76
CA ALA A 250 -11.49 -12.50 28.40
C ALA A 250 -10.85 -13.43 27.35
N ILE A 251 -9.72 -14.06 27.68
CA ILE A 251 -9.09 -15.07 26.81
C ILE A 251 -10.05 -16.24 26.60
N ASP A 252 -10.68 -16.74 27.66
CA ASP A 252 -11.59 -17.88 27.60
C ASP A 252 -12.87 -17.56 26.83
N THR A 253 -13.48 -16.38 27.05
CA THR A 253 -14.66 -15.93 26.28
C THR A 253 -14.35 -15.81 24.78
N ILE A 254 -13.20 -15.25 24.42
CA ILE A 254 -12.83 -15.12 23.01
C ILE A 254 -12.46 -16.49 22.43
N ALA A 255 -11.77 -17.34 23.19
CA ALA A 255 -11.34 -18.66 22.77
C ALA A 255 -12.53 -19.59 22.52
N SER A 256 -13.54 -19.58 23.40
CA SER A 256 -14.78 -20.36 23.22
C SER A 256 -15.53 -19.90 21.97
N ALA A 257 -15.65 -18.58 21.76
CA ALA A 257 -16.30 -18.04 20.57
C ALA A 257 -15.53 -18.36 19.27
N ILE A 258 -14.19 -18.43 19.33
CA ILE A 258 -13.37 -18.94 18.20
C ILE A 258 -13.68 -20.42 17.94
N ASP A 259 -13.80 -21.24 18.98
CA ASP A 259 -14.00 -22.69 18.88
C ASP A 259 -15.38 -23.09 18.34
N GLU A 260 -16.38 -22.24 18.52
CA GLU A 260 -17.71 -22.37 17.90
C GLU A 260 -17.71 -22.13 16.39
N THR A 261 -16.62 -21.58 15.85
CA THR A 261 -16.49 -21.29 14.42
C THR A 261 -15.47 -22.21 13.75
N ALA A 262 -15.41 -22.15 12.42
CA ALA A 262 -14.37 -22.82 11.64
C ALA A 262 -12.93 -22.34 11.97
N LEU A 263 -12.76 -21.29 12.78
CA LEU A 263 -11.46 -20.79 13.24
C LEU A 263 -10.80 -21.72 14.28
N ARG A 264 -11.53 -22.70 14.82
CA ARG A 264 -10.98 -23.75 15.71
C ARG A 264 -9.83 -24.55 15.09
N ALA A 265 -9.77 -24.61 13.75
CA ALA A 265 -8.74 -25.34 13.02
C ALA A 265 -7.37 -24.64 13.01
N LEU A 266 -7.28 -23.40 13.53
CA LEU A 266 -6.02 -22.67 13.61
C LEU A 266 -5.04 -23.32 14.59
N ALA A 267 -3.75 -23.28 14.25
CA ALA A 267 -2.72 -23.75 15.15
C ALA A 267 -2.67 -22.91 16.44
N PRO A 268 -2.26 -23.47 17.60
CA PRO A 268 -2.20 -22.75 18.87
C PRO A 268 -1.55 -21.35 18.82
N PRO A 269 -0.39 -21.12 18.15
CA PRO A 269 0.20 -19.79 18.09
C PRO A 269 -0.59 -18.81 17.22
N GLN A 270 -1.30 -19.29 16.20
CA GLN A 270 -2.19 -18.47 15.37
C GLN A 270 -3.44 -18.08 16.15
N LYS A 271 -4.03 -19.03 16.88
CA LYS A 271 -5.17 -18.78 17.76
C LYS A 271 -4.83 -17.77 18.85
N ALA A 272 -3.66 -17.89 19.50
CA ALA A 272 -3.20 -16.90 20.48
C ALA A 272 -3.04 -15.48 19.88
N SER A 273 -2.54 -15.39 18.64
CA SER A 273 -2.43 -14.10 17.93
C SER A 273 -3.81 -13.51 17.64
N LEU A 274 -4.76 -14.35 17.24
CA LEU A 274 -6.12 -13.94 16.95
C LEU A 274 -6.87 -13.48 18.20
N VAL A 275 -6.70 -14.17 19.33
CA VAL A 275 -7.28 -13.76 20.62
C VAL A 275 -6.79 -12.36 21.00
N LEU A 276 -5.48 -12.11 20.91
CA LEU A 276 -4.92 -10.78 21.18
C LEU A 276 -5.48 -9.71 20.24
N GLN A 277 -5.54 -10.01 18.94
CA GLN A 277 -6.08 -9.08 17.94
C GLN A 277 -7.57 -8.74 18.18
N LEU A 278 -8.39 -9.73 18.53
CA LEU A 278 -9.81 -9.54 18.85
C LEU A 278 -9.96 -8.79 20.16
N TYR A 279 -9.22 -9.15 21.19
CA TYR A 279 -9.26 -8.44 22.47
C TYR A 279 -8.93 -6.96 22.29
N GLU A 280 -7.86 -6.65 21.57
CA GLU A 280 -7.45 -5.28 21.25
C GLU A 280 -8.51 -4.51 20.43
N SER A 281 -9.21 -5.16 19.51
CA SER A 281 -10.26 -4.51 18.72
C SER A 281 -11.51 -4.21 19.55
N LEU A 282 -11.78 -5.02 20.56
CA LEU A 282 -12.96 -4.94 21.44
C LEU A 282 -12.78 -3.89 22.54
N ILE A 283 -11.59 -3.79 23.13
CA ILE A 283 -11.31 -2.78 24.17
C ILE A 283 -11.01 -1.38 23.61
N ALA A 284 -10.70 -1.27 22.32
CA ALA A 284 -10.31 0.00 21.73
C ALA A 284 -11.52 0.94 21.65
N PRO A 285 -11.46 2.14 22.25
CA PRO A 285 -12.58 3.06 22.22
C PRO A 285 -12.90 3.47 20.77
N PRO A 286 -14.19 3.61 20.43
CA PRO A 286 -14.57 4.08 19.10
C PRO A 286 -14.01 5.50 18.88
N PRO A 287 -13.71 5.88 17.62
CA PRO A 287 -13.28 7.23 17.31
C PRO A 287 -14.40 8.20 17.68
N THR A 288 -14.03 9.33 18.31
CA THR A 288 -14.98 10.42 18.52
C THR A 288 -15.41 10.98 17.15
N PRO A 289 -16.64 11.53 17.02
CA PRO A 289 -17.11 12.05 15.73
C PRO A 289 -16.20 13.16 15.20
N LEU A 290 -15.62 13.98 16.08
CA LEU A 290 -14.64 15.00 15.71
C LEU A 290 -13.35 14.36 15.15
N ALA A 291 -12.79 13.34 15.83
CA ALA A 291 -11.59 12.67 15.36
C ALA A 291 -11.82 12.00 13.98
N SER A 292 -12.98 11.37 13.79
CA SER A 292 -13.36 10.77 12.50
C SER A 292 -13.42 11.82 11.37
N ARG A 293 -14.05 12.97 11.61
CA ARG A 293 -14.11 14.08 10.63
C ARG A 293 -12.73 14.67 10.33
N MET A 294 -11.88 14.85 11.33
CA MET A 294 -10.53 15.37 11.16
C MET A 294 -9.66 14.40 10.34
N VAL A 295 -9.71 13.10 10.65
CA VAL A 295 -9.03 12.06 9.85
C VAL A 295 -9.52 12.08 8.40
N GLY A 296 -10.83 12.18 8.18
CA GLY A 296 -11.42 12.28 6.85
C GLY A 296 -10.98 13.54 6.08
N LEU A 297 -10.91 14.69 6.75
CA LEU A 297 -10.46 15.94 6.15
C LEU A 297 -8.99 15.87 5.75
N VAL A 298 -8.12 15.37 6.63
CA VAL A 298 -6.69 15.17 6.31
C VAL A 298 -6.52 14.19 5.16
N TYR A 299 -7.30 13.10 5.15
CA TYR A 299 -7.27 12.12 4.07
C TYR A 299 -7.63 12.74 2.71
N LEU A 300 -8.79 13.41 2.63
CA LEU A 300 -9.25 14.05 1.39
C LEU A 300 -8.29 15.15 0.94
N GLY A 301 -7.80 15.98 1.88
CA GLY A 301 -6.82 17.01 1.59
C GLY A 301 -5.52 16.44 1.02
N SER A 302 -5.03 15.33 1.58
CA SER A 302 -3.80 14.68 1.13
C SER A 302 -3.94 14.10 -0.28
N VAL A 303 -5.05 13.41 -0.56
CA VAL A 303 -5.36 12.89 -1.91
C VAL A 303 -5.49 14.03 -2.91
N MET A 304 -6.21 15.10 -2.55
CA MET A 304 -6.40 16.26 -3.42
C MET A 304 -5.08 16.96 -3.73
N VAL A 305 -4.28 17.30 -2.72
CA VAL A 305 -3.00 18.00 -2.89
C VAL A 305 -2.03 17.18 -3.75
N SER A 306 -1.86 15.90 -3.46
CA SER A 306 -0.96 15.04 -4.23
C SER A 306 -1.41 14.86 -5.68
N THR A 307 -2.73 14.74 -5.92
CA THR A 307 -3.29 14.63 -7.28
C THR A 307 -3.11 15.92 -8.07
N LEU A 308 -3.46 17.06 -7.49
CA LEU A 308 -3.34 18.37 -8.15
C LEU A 308 -1.88 18.70 -8.43
N PHE A 309 -0.98 18.41 -7.48
CA PHE A 309 0.45 18.62 -7.65
C PHE A 309 1.03 17.71 -8.74
N GLY A 310 0.69 16.43 -8.73
CA GLY A 310 1.13 15.49 -9.78
C GLY A 310 0.65 15.91 -11.16
N TRP A 311 -0.62 16.34 -11.27
CA TRP A 311 -1.17 16.88 -12.50
C TRP A 311 -0.45 18.16 -12.96
N TRP A 312 -0.16 19.08 -12.04
CA TRP A 312 0.59 20.30 -12.34
C TRP A 312 1.99 20.00 -12.87
N ILE A 313 2.77 19.15 -12.19
CA ILE A 313 4.11 18.75 -12.65
C ILE A 313 4.06 18.07 -14.03
N TRP A 314 3.10 17.17 -14.24
CA TRP A 314 2.92 16.52 -15.53
C TRP A 314 2.56 17.52 -16.64
N SER A 315 1.70 18.51 -16.34
CA SER A 315 1.34 19.55 -17.30
C SER A 315 2.57 20.38 -17.71
N LEU A 316 3.47 20.72 -16.79
CA LEU A 316 4.68 21.49 -17.09
C LEU A 316 5.62 20.76 -18.08
N HIS A 317 5.71 19.44 -18.00
CA HIS A 317 6.63 18.64 -18.83
C HIS A 317 6.02 18.21 -20.17
N ARG A 318 4.69 18.12 -20.29
CA ARG A 318 4.03 17.72 -21.55
C ARG A 318 4.16 18.76 -22.67
N TRP A 319 4.36 20.04 -22.33
CA TRP A 319 4.50 21.13 -23.30
C TRP A 319 5.95 21.39 -23.73
N HIS A 320 6.93 20.67 -23.18
CA HIS A 320 8.35 20.79 -23.55
C HIS A 320 8.78 19.73 -24.58
N ASP A 321 7.88 19.33 -25.47
CA ASP A 321 8.22 18.55 -26.66
C ASP A 321 8.60 19.55 -27.78
N PRO A 322 9.89 19.71 -28.14
CA PRO A 322 10.33 20.68 -29.15
C PRO A 322 9.73 20.39 -30.54
N ALA A 323 9.14 19.21 -30.76
CA ALA A 323 8.45 18.84 -31.99
C ALA A 323 7.23 19.71 -32.31
N VAL A 324 6.63 20.37 -31.30
CA VAL A 324 5.46 21.25 -31.52
C VAL A 324 5.87 22.67 -31.94
N GLY A 325 7.15 23.02 -31.81
CA GLY A 325 7.70 24.31 -32.25
C GLY A 325 8.25 24.33 -33.69
N GLU A 326 8.42 23.18 -34.34
CA GLU A 326 8.93 23.08 -35.71
C GLU A 326 7.84 23.06 -36.79
N PHE A 327 6.57 22.93 -36.41
CA PHE A 327 5.46 22.86 -37.37
C PHE A 327 5.12 24.19 -38.07
N ASP A 328 5.75 25.31 -37.67
CA ASP A 328 5.47 26.65 -38.22
C ASP A 328 6.65 27.21 -39.05
N ARG A 329 7.70 26.41 -39.33
CA ARG A 329 8.88 26.86 -40.10
C ARG A 329 9.28 25.98 -41.29
N LEU A 330 8.53 24.92 -41.61
CA LEU A 330 8.87 23.99 -42.70
C LEU A 330 7.84 23.93 -43.83
N ASP A 331 7.04 24.98 -44.05
CA ASP A 331 6.18 25.12 -45.24
C ASP A 331 6.92 25.57 -46.51
N THR A 332 8.25 25.51 -46.49
CA THR A 332 9.07 25.67 -47.70
C THR A 332 10.18 24.64 -47.66
N TYR A 333 9.93 23.45 -48.22
CA TYR A 333 10.81 22.73 -49.14
C TYR A 333 10.34 21.26 -49.28
N SER A 334 9.74 20.98 -50.44
CA SER A 334 9.79 19.71 -51.18
C SER A 334 9.36 18.39 -50.52
N ASN A 335 8.20 17.90 -50.99
CA ASN A 335 7.98 16.57 -51.56
C ASN A 335 9.11 15.53 -51.37
N GLN A 336 8.90 14.52 -50.52
CA GLN A 336 9.02 13.11 -50.90
C GLN A 336 8.63 12.15 -49.75
N ALA A 337 7.68 11.26 -50.08
CA ALA A 337 7.67 9.85 -49.71
C ALA A 337 7.82 9.45 -48.23
N SER A 338 6.71 8.97 -47.65
CA SER A 338 6.48 7.56 -47.32
C SER A 338 5.66 7.43 -46.03
N PHE A 339 4.40 7.04 -46.19
CA PHE A 339 3.47 6.76 -45.11
C PHE A 339 3.82 5.45 -44.39
N ASP A 340 4.14 5.61 -43.10
CA ASP A 340 3.70 4.89 -41.90
C ASP A 340 3.62 3.35 -41.84
N LYS A 341 4.31 2.87 -40.80
CA LYS A 341 4.05 1.80 -39.82
C LYS A 341 3.11 0.63 -40.18
N GLY A 342 3.63 -0.54 -39.81
CA GLY A 342 2.83 -1.72 -39.58
C GLY A 342 1.82 -1.51 -38.44
N SER A 343 0.55 -1.55 -38.80
CA SER A 343 -0.55 -1.86 -37.90
C SER A 343 -1.78 -2.27 -38.73
N GLN A 344 -1.69 -3.38 -39.46
CA GLN A 344 -2.85 -4.16 -39.92
C GLN A 344 -2.53 -5.65 -39.86
N ILE A 345 -2.28 -6.14 -38.65
CA ILE A 345 -2.61 -7.52 -38.29
C ILE A 345 -4.03 -7.42 -37.70
N ILE A 346 -4.93 -8.29 -38.16
CA ILE A 346 -6.40 -8.29 -38.00
C ILE A 346 -7.15 -7.65 -39.19
N LEU A 347 -7.02 -8.27 -40.37
CA LEU A 347 -8.13 -8.74 -41.24
C LEU A 347 -7.54 -9.29 -42.57
N PRO A 348 -7.02 -10.53 -42.57
CA PRO A 348 -7.33 -11.42 -43.70
C PRO A 348 -7.50 -12.86 -43.19
N ALA A 349 -8.68 -13.15 -42.63
CA ALA A 349 -9.11 -14.52 -42.33
C ALA A 349 -10.60 -14.75 -42.64
N CYS A 350 -11.32 -13.72 -43.12
CA CYS A 350 -12.73 -13.82 -43.48
C CYS A 350 -13.03 -13.54 -44.96
N THR A 351 -12.02 -13.22 -45.78
CA THR A 351 -12.19 -12.98 -47.23
C THR A 351 -11.75 -14.16 -48.10
N GLU A 352 -10.93 -15.08 -47.60
CA GLU A 352 -10.53 -16.29 -48.37
C GLU A 352 -11.53 -17.45 -48.28
N LEU A 353 -12.44 -17.46 -47.30
CA LEU A 353 -13.47 -18.51 -47.16
C LEU A 353 -14.76 -18.25 -47.98
N LEU A 354 -14.86 -17.07 -48.61
CA LEU A 354 -16.00 -16.69 -49.47
C LEU A 354 -15.62 -16.59 -50.96
N ALA A 355 -14.35 -16.82 -51.31
CA ALA A 355 -13.85 -16.82 -52.69
C ALA A 355 -13.60 -18.22 -53.27
N SER A 356 -13.74 -19.30 -52.48
CA SER A 356 -13.48 -20.68 -52.92
C SER A 356 -14.73 -21.52 -53.22
N THR A 357 -15.90 -20.90 -53.37
CA THR A 357 -17.19 -21.58 -53.67
C THR A 357 -17.97 -20.92 -54.81
N SER A 358 -17.28 -20.59 -55.90
CA SER A 358 -17.94 -20.22 -57.16
C SER A 358 -17.12 -20.66 -58.38
N LEU A 359 -17.75 -21.51 -59.22
CA LEU A 359 -17.39 -21.98 -60.58
C LEU A 359 -16.35 -23.12 -60.62
N VAL A 360 -16.70 -24.39 -60.88
CA VAL A 360 -17.43 -25.00 -62.02
C VAL A 360 -16.82 -24.58 -63.36
N PHE A 361 -15.79 -25.31 -63.82
CA PHE A 361 -15.82 -26.16 -65.01
C PHE A 361 -14.58 -27.07 -65.04
#